data_AF-A0A2M7WFR7-F1
#
_entry.id   AF-A0A2M7WFR7-F1
#
_cell.length_a   1.000
_cell.length_b   1.000
_cell.length_c   1.000
_cell.angle_alpha   90.00
_cell.angle_beta   90.00
_cell.angle_gamma   90.00
#
_symmetry.space_group_name_H-M   'P 1'
#
loop_
_entity.id
_entity.type
_entity.pdbx_description
1 polymer ?
#
loop_
_entity_poly.entity_id
_entity_poly.type
_entity_poly.pdbx_seq_one_letter_code
_entity_poly.pdbx_strand_id
1 'polypeptide(L)'
;MAGKTVQILMTIILFLSFSKIVYAEQPPKVRQLMISEISSGEADANGDKDLNWTEPEKQHKGKSGFKAGLLSVMLPGAGEFYLGNKSRAAVFVGTEAAIWGGYLAFHTWGDWLKNDYKSYAAEHADAKVYGKDDKFFDRMQFYDSRDWFNEIEGERYGYPYPYTDYYYWHWDSPDSRKEFRKIRYNSKAAFRNATFMIGVAVVNRLASVVDAVWLSRQIKKGEGLEFYGGWRLDYNANPFANNPDASLKLSKSFN
;
A
#
# COMPACT_ATOMS: atom_id res chain seq x y z
N MET A 1 0.43 -1.51 -29.01
CA MET A 1 -0.94 -1.27 -28.48
C MET A 1 -1.38 -2.31 -27.44
N ALA A 2 -0.96 -3.58 -27.55
CA ALA A 2 -1.36 -4.66 -26.64
C ALA A 2 -1.03 -4.44 -25.13
N GLY A 3 0.07 -3.76 -24.79
CA GLY A 3 0.47 -3.58 -23.38
C GLY A 3 -0.49 -2.70 -22.56
N LYS A 4 -1.10 -1.69 -23.16
CA LYS A 4 -2.08 -0.82 -22.47
C LYS A 4 -3.39 -1.54 -22.21
N THR A 5 -3.80 -2.44 -23.11
CA THR A 5 -5.03 -3.22 -22.98
C THR A 5 -4.93 -4.27 -21.87
N VAL A 6 -3.77 -4.92 -21.72
CA VAL A 6 -3.52 -5.89 -20.64
C VAL A 6 -3.52 -5.21 -19.26
N GLN A 7 -2.97 -3.99 -19.16
CA GLN A 7 -2.92 -3.23 -17.91
C GLN A 7 -4.31 -2.74 -17.47
N ILE A 8 -5.16 -2.30 -18.43
CA ILE A 8 -6.55 -1.93 -18.14
C ILE A 8 -7.36 -3.16 -17.71
N LEU A 9 -7.16 -4.31 -18.39
CA LEU A 9 -7.81 -5.57 -18.01
C LEU A 9 -7.39 -6.04 -16.62
N MET A 10 -6.11 -5.96 -16.25
CA MET A 10 -5.66 -6.29 -14.89
C MET A 10 -6.25 -5.36 -13.83
N THR A 11 -6.38 -4.07 -14.12
CA THR A 11 -6.93 -3.09 -13.17
C THR A 11 -8.42 -3.34 -12.94
N ILE A 12 -9.17 -3.69 -14.00
CA ILE A 12 -10.60 -4.06 -13.90
C ILE A 12 -10.78 -5.40 -13.18
N ILE A 13 -9.93 -6.39 -13.46
CA ILE A 13 -9.96 -7.68 -12.74
C ILE A 13 -9.65 -7.48 -11.26
N LEU A 14 -8.68 -6.63 -10.91
CA LEU A 14 -8.38 -6.28 -9.52
C LEU A 14 -9.60 -5.61 -8.86
N PHE A 15 -10.22 -4.63 -9.52
CA PHE A 15 -11.39 -3.91 -9.00
C PHE A 15 -12.63 -4.82 -8.82
N LEU A 16 -12.85 -5.78 -9.73
CA LEU A 16 -13.92 -6.77 -9.63
C LEU A 16 -13.63 -7.89 -8.61
N SER A 17 -12.35 -8.16 -8.31
CA SER A 17 -11.97 -9.07 -7.22
C SER A 17 -12.33 -8.47 -5.86
N PHE A 18 -12.17 -7.15 -5.71
CA PHE A 18 -12.50 -6.42 -4.49
C PHE A 18 -14.01 -6.35 -4.21
N SER A 19 -14.87 -6.34 -5.24
CA SER A 19 -16.33 -6.28 -5.03
C SER A 19 -16.94 -7.60 -4.55
N LYS A 20 -16.34 -8.74 -4.87
CA LYS A 20 -16.86 -10.07 -4.46
C LYS A 20 -16.55 -10.44 -3.01
N ILE A 21 -15.42 -10.00 -2.47
CA ILE A 21 -15.02 -10.29 -1.08
C ILE A 21 -15.94 -9.60 -0.05
N VAL A 22 -16.67 -8.56 -0.46
CA VAL A 22 -17.61 -7.83 0.40
C VAL A 22 -18.95 -8.56 0.61
N TYR A 23 -19.25 -9.63 -0.14
CA TYR A 23 -20.58 -10.29 -0.11
C TYR A 23 -20.62 -11.74 0.38
N ALA A 24 -19.49 -12.37 0.71
CA ALA A 24 -19.49 -13.80 1.05
C ALA A 24 -18.78 -14.08 2.38
N GLU A 25 -19.49 -14.00 3.51
CA GLU A 25 -19.21 -14.78 4.72
C GLU A 25 -20.38 -14.67 5.72
N GLN A 26 -21.31 -15.63 5.66
CA GLN A 26 -22.21 -15.99 6.76
C GLN A 26 -21.60 -17.21 7.46
N PRO A 27 -21.18 -17.16 8.73
CA PRO A 27 -20.55 -18.33 9.36
C PRO A 27 -21.59 -19.36 9.85
N PRO A 28 -21.24 -20.67 9.88
CA PRO A 28 -22.15 -21.77 10.18
C PRO A 28 -22.45 -21.93 11.69
N LYS A 29 -23.61 -22.54 11.98
CA LYS A 29 -24.12 -22.88 13.32
C LYS A 29 -23.19 -23.86 14.05
N VAL A 30 -22.40 -23.39 15.03
CA VAL A 30 -21.61 -24.26 15.94
C VAL A 30 -22.13 -24.23 17.39
N ARG A 31 -23.22 -23.50 17.67
CA ARG A 31 -23.66 -23.19 19.05
C ARG A 31 -24.58 -24.22 19.73
N GLN A 32 -24.99 -25.31 19.06
CA GLN A 32 -25.96 -26.26 19.64
C GLN A 32 -25.34 -27.36 20.50
N LEU A 33 -24.02 -27.58 20.45
CA LEU A 33 -23.39 -28.70 21.18
C LEU A 33 -23.00 -28.37 22.63
N MET A 34 -23.10 -27.11 23.07
CA MET A 34 -22.67 -26.67 24.41
C MET A 34 -23.83 -26.48 25.41
N ILE A 35 -25.09 -26.62 24.98
CA ILE A 35 -26.27 -26.27 25.81
C ILE A 35 -26.91 -27.49 26.48
N SER A 36 -26.57 -28.72 26.10
CA SER A 36 -27.16 -29.93 26.72
C SER A 36 -26.53 -30.32 28.06
N GLU A 37 -25.38 -29.75 28.44
CA GLU A 37 -24.57 -30.26 29.56
C GLU A 37 -24.61 -29.38 30.82
N ILE A 38 -25.29 -28.23 30.76
CA ILE A 38 -25.35 -27.25 31.87
C ILE A 38 -26.72 -27.25 32.58
N SER A 39 -27.68 -28.07 32.11
CA SER A 39 -29.06 -28.09 32.64
C SER A 39 -29.28 -28.92 33.92
N SER A 40 -28.24 -29.34 34.64
CA SER A 40 -28.41 -30.13 35.87
C SER A 40 -27.59 -29.57 37.03
N GLY A 41 -28.24 -28.77 37.88
CA GLY A 41 -27.67 -28.29 39.13
C GLY A 41 -28.57 -27.25 39.80
N GLU A 42 -29.58 -27.70 40.53
CA GLU A 42 -30.45 -26.88 41.38
C GLU A 42 -29.81 -26.50 42.74
N ALA A 43 -30.42 -25.48 43.36
CA ALA A 43 -30.35 -25.03 44.77
C ALA A 43 -29.12 -24.17 45.16
N ASP A 44 -29.18 -23.12 46.00
CA ASP A 44 -30.17 -22.78 47.02
C ASP A 44 -30.10 -21.28 47.45
N ALA A 45 -31.09 -20.85 48.24
CA ALA A 45 -31.43 -19.48 48.59
C ALA A 45 -30.62 -18.81 49.74
N ASN A 46 -30.75 -17.48 49.79
CA ASN A 46 -30.76 -16.59 50.97
C ASN A 46 -29.43 -15.90 51.39
N GLY A 47 -29.42 -14.57 51.38
CA GLY A 47 -28.27 -13.79 51.86
C GLY A 47 -28.26 -12.32 51.48
N ASP A 48 -29.27 -11.56 51.92
CA ASP A 48 -29.40 -10.12 51.70
C ASP A 48 -28.27 -9.37 52.44
N LYS A 49 -27.35 -8.77 51.68
CA LYS A 49 -26.53 -7.61 52.09
C LYS A 49 -26.28 -6.75 50.87
N ASP A 50 -27.07 -5.68 50.75
CA ASP A 50 -26.94 -4.63 49.75
C ASP A 50 -25.66 -3.82 49.97
N LEU A 51 -24.52 -4.40 49.61
CA LEU A 51 -23.28 -3.68 49.38
C LEU A 51 -23.26 -3.25 47.92
N ASN A 52 -23.95 -2.15 47.62
CA ASN A 52 -23.88 -1.52 46.30
C ASN A 52 -22.51 -0.85 46.14
N TRP A 53 -21.49 -1.65 45.86
CA TRP A 53 -20.27 -1.20 45.25
C TRP A 53 -20.60 -0.82 43.81
N THR A 54 -20.86 0.47 43.57
CA THR A 54 -20.76 1.00 42.22
C THR A 54 -19.28 0.92 41.84
N GLU A 55 -18.89 -0.21 41.26
CA GLU A 55 -17.64 -0.34 40.53
C GLU A 55 -17.60 0.85 39.55
N PRO A 56 -16.57 1.71 39.60
CA PRO A 56 -16.52 2.85 38.72
C PRO A 56 -16.59 2.31 37.30
N GLU A 57 -17.73 2.55 36.64
CA GLU A 57 -17.97 2.16 35.26
C GLU A 57 -16.72 2.57 34.48
N LYS A 58 -15.94 1.59 34.02
CA LYS A 58 -14.79 1.87 33.16
C LYS A 58 -15.38 2.44 31.89
N GLN A 59 -15.54 3.76 31.84
CA GLN A 59 -15.90 4.49 30.64
C GLN A 59 -15.04 3.94 29.52
N HIS A 60 -15.66 3.21 28.59
CA HIS A 60 -15.00 2.74 27.39
C HIS A 60 -14.65 3.98 26.58
N LYS A 61 -13.49 4.57 26.89
CA LYS A 61 -13.00 5.79 26.26
C LYS A 61 -12.86 5.48 24.77
N GLY A 62 -13.83 5.92 23.97
CA GLY A 62 -13.91 5.63 22.54
C GLY A 62 -12.55 5.86 21.87
N LYS A 63 -12.13 4.91 21.03
CA LYS A 63 -10.81 4.90 20.40
C LYS A 63 -10.53 6.24 19.69
N SER A 64 -9.30 6.74 19.83
CA SER A 64 -8.96 8.11 19.37
C SER A 64 -8.69 8.16 17.87
N GLY A 65 -9.39 9.04 17.16
CA GLY A 65 -9.17 9.29 15.74
C GLY A 65 -7.80 9.87 15.40
N PHE A 66 -7.24 10.71 16.28
CA PHE A 66 -5.87 11.22 16.10
C PHE A 66 -4.84 10.09 16.19
N LYS A 67 -5.01 9.17 17.17
CA LYS A 67 -4.15 7.99 17.28
C LYS A 67 -4.29 7.08 16.06
N ALA A 68 -5.51 6.86 15.58
CA ALA A 68 -5.77 6.06 14.39
C ALA A 68 -5.08 6.66 13.16
N GLY A 69 -5.21 7.98 12.94
CA GLY A 69 -4.52 8.67 11.86
C GLY A 69 -3.00 8.55 11.94
N LEU A 70 -2.41 8.75 13.13
CA LEU A 70 -0.95 8.63 13.31
C LEU A 70 -0.44 7.21 13.01
N LEU A 71 -1.19 6.18 13.43
CA LEU A 71 -0.87 4.79 13.11
C LEU A 71 -0.91 4.55 11.60
N SER A 72 -1.92 5.07 10.89
CA SER A 72 -2.02 4.96 9.43
C SER A 72 -0.94 5.75 8.67
N VAL A 73 -0.36 6.80 9.26
CA VAL A 73 0.85 7.46 8.70
C VAL A 73 2.05 6.52 8.76
N MET A 74 2.24 5.82 9.88
CA MET A 74 3.38 4.92 10.05
C MET A 74 3.24 3.68 9.17
N LEU A 75 2.05 3.09 9.16
CA LEU A 75 1.73 1.90 8.39
C LEU A 75 0.26 1.97 7.92
N PRO A 76 0.01 2.09 6.61
CA PRO A 76 -1.35 2.07 6.07
C PRO A 76 -2.11 0.82 6.54
N GLY A 77 -3.32 1.01 7.08
CA GLY A 77 -4.14 -0.05 7.67
C GLY A 77 -4.02 -0.22 9.18
N ALA A 78 -2.97 0.33 9.81
CA ALA A 78 -2.78 0.19 11.26
C ALA A 78 -3.81 0.99 12.08
N GLY A 79 -4.25 2.16 11.60
CA GLY A 79 -5.31 2.94 12.26
C GLY A 79 -6.68 2.25 12.20
N GLU A 80 -6.98 1.63 11.07
CA GLU A 80 -8.19 0.86 10.81
C GLU A 80 -8.21 -0.41 11.67
N PHE A 81 -7.07 -1.09 11.77
CA PHE A 81 -6.88 -2.22 12.67
C PHE A 81 -7.05 -1.81 14.13
N TYR A 82 -6.42 -0.70 14.53
CA TYR A 82 -6.59 -0.12 15.87
C TYR A 82 -8.07 0.14 16.18
N LEU A 83 -8.83 0.67 15.22
CA LEU A 83 -10.27 0.93 15.36
C LEU A 83 -11.11 -0.35 15.35
N GLY A 84 -10.56 -1.49 14.94
CA GLY A 84 -11.21 -2.81 14.94
C GLY A 84 -11.73 -3.25 13.57
N ASN A 85 -11.52 -2.46 12.52
CA ASN A 85 -11.94 -2.80 11.16
C ASN A 85 -10.83 -3.56 10.43
N LYS A 86 -10.80 -4.89 10.63
CA LYS A 86 -9.77 -5.77 10.05
C LYS A 86 -9.83 -5.84 8.53
N SER A 87 -11.01 -5.75 7.93
CA SER A 87 -11.17 -5.81 6.48
C SER A 87 -10.51 -4.61 5.81
N ARG A 88 -10.79 -3.39 6.26
CA ARG A 88 -10.13 -2.18 5.73
C ARG A 88 -8.63 -2.16 6.01
N ALA A 89 -8.22 -2.61 7.19
CA ALA A 89 -6.80 -2.78 7.50
C ALA A 89 -6.09 -3.69 6.50
N ALA A 90 -6.68 -4.86 6.20
CA ALA A 90 -6.12 -5.82 5.25
C ALA A 90 -5.98 -5.23 3.84
N VAL A 91 -6.93 -4.40 3.39
CA VAL A 91 -6.85 -3.72 2.09
C VAL A 91 -5.63 -2.78 2.03
N PHE A 92 -5.45 -1.92 3.03
CA PHE A 92 -4.34 -0.97 3.02
C PHE A 92 -2.98 -1.64 3.19
N VAL A 93 -2.87 -2.63 4.08
CA VAL A 93 -1.63 -3.41 4.27
C VAL A 93 -1.30 -4.21 3.01
N GLY A 94 -2.29 -4.87 2.41
CA GLY A 94 -2.10 -5.64 1.18
C GLY A 94 -1.71 -4.75 -0.01
N THR A 95 -2.31 -3.56 -0.10
CA THR A 95 -1.95 -2.56 -1.11
C THR A 95 -0.53 -2.05 -0.90
N GLU A 96 -0.14 -1.74 0.34
CA GLU A 96 1.22 -1.31 0.68
C GLU A 96 2.25 -2.40 0.31
N ALA A 97 1.96 -3.66 0.63
CA ALA A 97 2.80 -4.79 0.26
C ALA A 97 2.95 -4.93 -1.27
N ALA A 98 1.85 -4.76 -2.03
CA ALA A 98 1.89 -4.79 -3.48
C ALA A 98 2.72 -3.64 -4.07
N ILE A 99 2.62 -2.43 -3.51
CA ILE A 99 3.40 -1.27 -3.94
C ILE A 99 4.90 -1.51 -3.73
N TRP A 100 5.31 -1.96 -2.53
CA TRP A 100 6.71 -2.26 -2.25
C TRP A 100 7.22 -3.45 -3.07
N GLY A 101 6.40 -4.48 -3.27
CA GLY A 101 6.71 -5.59 -4.17
C GLY A 101 6.95 -5.10 -5.60
N GLY A 102 6.09 -4.21 -6.11
CA GLY A 102 6.26 -3.58 -7.42
C GLY A 102 7.52 -2.70 -7.51
N TYR A 103 7.79 -1.91 -6.48
CA TYR A 103 9.02 -1.10 -6.39
C TYR A 103 10.27 -1.98 -6.52
N LEU A 104 10.36 -3.03 -5.70
CA LEU A 104 11.50 -3.94 -5.70
C LEU A 104 11.64 -4.67 -7.05
N ALA A 105 10.53 -5.11 -7.63
CA ALA A 105 10.53 -5.76 -8.94
C ALA A 105 11.06 -4.83 -10.04
N PHE A 106 10.54 -3.60 -10.14
CA PHE A 106 11.00 -2.64 -11.14
C PHE A 106 12.44 -2.18 -10.93
N HIS A 107 12.87 -1.99 -9.68
CA HIS A 107 14.25 -1.62 -9.37
C HIS A 107 15.22 -2.74 -9.80
N THR A 108 14.93 -3.97 -9.39
CA THR A 108 15.75 -5.15 -9.72
C THR A 108 15.81 -5.38 -11.22
N TRP A 109 14.68 -5.27 -11.92
CA TRP A 109 14.62 -5.36 -13.38
C TRP A 109 15.44 -4.26 -14.07
N GLY A 110 15.38 -3.04 -13.54
CA GLY A 110 16.19 -1.91 -14.00
C GLY A 110 17.68 -2.18 -13.87
N ASP A 111 18.12 -2.80 -12.77
CA ASP A 111 19.52 -3.18 -12.53
C ASP A 111 19.99 -4.30 -13.46
N TRP A 112 19.15 -5.31 -13.74
CA TRP A 112 19.49 -6.35 -14.72
C TRP A 112 19.69 -5.75 -16.11
N LEU A 113 18.72 -4.99 -16.60
CA LEU A 113 18.86 -4.29 -17.89
C LEU A 113 20.03 -3.31 -17.92
N LYS A 114 20.40 -2.76 -16.77
CA LYS A 114 21.58 -1.89 -16.64
C LYS A 114 22.86 -2.65 -16.87
N ASN A 115 22.98 -3.83 -16.29
CA ASN A 115 24.11 -4.72 -16.52
C ASN A 115 24.13 -5.24 -17.96
N ASP A 116 22.96 -5.51 -18.53
CA ASP A 116 22.83 -5.97 -19.92
C ASP A 116 23.33 -4.92 -20.91
N TYR A 117 22.87 -3.66 -20.82
CA TYR A 117 23.35 -2.63 -21.76
C TYR A 117 24.85 -2.37 -21.60
N LYS A 118 25.40 -2.52 -20.39
CA LYS A 118 26.84 -2.37 -20.15
C LYS A 118 27.63 -3.51 -20.79
N SER A 119 27.20 -4.74 -20.57
CA SER A 119 27.84 -5.92 -21.16
C SER A 119 27.76 -5.85 -22.69
N TYR A 120 26.60 -5.46 -23.23
CA TYR A 120 26.40 -5.23 -24.66
C TYR A 120 27.36 -4.17 -25.22
N ALA A 121 27.56 -3.06 -24.49
CA ALA A 121 28.52 -2.02 -24.89
C ALA A 121 29.98 -2.49 -24.84
N ALA A 122 30.33 -3.36 -23.89
CA ALA A 122 31.67 -3.96 -23.85
C ALA A 122 31.90 -4.87 -25.06
N GLU A 123 30.89 -5.65 -25.46
CA GLU A 123 30.98 -6.59 -26.58
C GLU A 123 30.97 -5.90 -27.95
N HIS A 124 30.04 -4.96 -28.17
CA HIS A 124 29.80 -4.37 -29.49
C HIS A 124 30.43 -2.99 -29.70
N ALA A 125 31.01 -2.40 -28.66
CA ALA A 125 31.72 -1.12 -28.77
C ALA A 125 33.13 -1.13 -28.15
N ASP A 126 33.59 -2.30 -27.69
CA ASP A 126 34.88 -2.48 -26.99
C ASP A 126 35.06 -1.50 -25.82
N ALA A 127 33.95 -1.11 -25.19
CA ALA A 127 33.95 -0.09 -24.15
C ALA A 127 34.34 -0.67 -22.78
N LYS A 128 35.27 -0.02 -22.08
CA LYS A 128 35.55 -0.34 -20.67
C LYS A 128 34.43 0.17 -19.77
N VAL A 129 33.58 -0.73 -19.28
CA VAL A 129 32.35 -0.37 -18.57
C VAL A 129 32.46 -0.24 -17.04
N TYR A 130 33.51 -0.81 -16.44
CA TYR A 130 33.76 -0.72 -15.01
C TYR A 130 34.24 0.70 -14.62
N GLY A 131 33.75 1.21 -13.50
CA GLY A 131 34.10 2.55 -13.01
C GLY A 131 33.49 3.72 -13.80
N LYS A 132 32.62 3.44 -14.79
CA LYS A 132 31.95 4.47 -15.59
C LYS A 132 30.66 4.97 -14.94
N ASP A 133 30.47 6.27 -15.02
CA ASP A 133 29.24 6.93 -14.64
C ASP A 133 28.16 6.79 -15.73
N ASP A 134 26.94 7.24 -15.43
CA ASP A 134 25.84 7.17 -16.39
C ASP A 134 26.02 8.10 -17.59
N LYS A 135 26.80 9.19 -17.44
CA LYS A 135 27.06 10.16 -18.52
C LYS A 135 27.89 9.55 -19.64
N PHE A 136 28.82 8.65 -19.32
CA PHE A 136 29.55 7.88 -20.33
C PHE A 136 28.60 7.12 -21.25
N PHE A 137 27.71 6.31 -20.67
CA PHE A 137 26.73 5.53 -21.43
C PHE A 137 25.68 6.40 -22.13
N ASP A 138 25.34 7.57 -21.57
CA ASP A 138 24.44 8.53 -22.21
C ASP A 138 25.05 9.10 -23.50
N ARG A 139 26.36 9.39 -23.51
CA ARG A 139 27.07 9.84 -24.71
C ARG A 139 27.19 8.72 -25.75
N MET A 140 27.54 7.49 -25.34
CA MET A 140 27.62 6.35 -26.26
C MET A 140 26.35 6.12 -27.07
N GLN A 141 25.20 6.51 -26.52
CA GLN A 141 23.90 6.36 -27.19
C GLN A 141 23.74 7.28 -28.41
N PHE A 142 24.49 8.38 -28.49
CA PHE A 142 24.39 9.39 -29.55
C PHE A 142 25.58 9.40 -30.51
N TYR A 143 26.74 8.92 -30.08
CA TYR A 143 27.97 8.98 -30.89
C TYR A 143 28.52 7.57 -31.16
N ASP A 144 28.82 7.28 -32.42
CA ASP A 144 29.41 6.04 -32.91
C ASP A 144 30.79 5.75 -32.29
N SER A 145 31.57 6.78 -31.94
CA SER A 145 32.87 6.60 -31.28
C SER A 145 33.20 7.74 -30.32
N ARG A 146 34.15 7.48 -29.42
CA ARG A 146 34.71 8.51 -28.53
C ARG A 146 35.37 9.64 -29.29
N ASP A 147 36.04 9.30 -30.39
CA ASP A 147 36.76 10.26 -31.23
C ASP A 147 35.76 11.20 -31.92
N TRP A 148 34.66 10.66 -32.45
CA TRP A 148 33.59 11.48 -33.03
C TRP A 148 32.89 12.36 -32.00
N PHE A 149 32.67 11.86 -30.78
CA PHE A 149 32.20 12.69 -29.67
C PHE A 149 33.17 13.85 -29.38
N ASN A 150 34.47 13.57 -29.30
CA ASN A 150 35.49 14.58 -29.01
C ASN A 150 35.60 15.63 -30.10
N GLU A 151 35.47 15.25 -31.37
CA GLU A 151 35.48 16.16 -32.51
C GLU A 151 34.29 17.15 -32.43
N ILE A 152 33.09 16.65 -32.15
CA ILE A 152 31.89 17.50 -32.07
C ILE A 152 31.86 18.35 -30.79
N GLU A 153 32.09 17.72 -29.63
CA GLU A 153 31.82 18.34 -28.32
C GLU A 153 33.07 18.92 -27.66
N GLY A 154 34.25 18.37 -27.98
CA GLY A 154 35.53 18.87 -27.49
C GLY A 154 35.82 20.28 -27.99
N GLU A 155 35.55 20.56 -29.27
CA GLU A 155 35.69 21.90 -29.85
C GLU A 155 34.60 22.87 -29.36
N ARG A 156 33.37 22.36 -29.17
CA ARG A 156 32.21 23.20 -28.86
C ARG A 156 32.09 23.57 -27.39
N TYR A 157 32.46 22.68 -26.47
CA TYR A 157 32.21 22.84 -25.03
C TYR A 157 33.43 22.58 -24.13
N GLY A 158 34.56 22.11 -24.67
CA GLY A 158 35.80 21.95 -23.90
C GLY A 158 35.81 20.78 -22.91
N TYR A 159 34.95 19.77 -23.10
CA TYR A 159 34.89 18.56 -22.25
C TYR A 159 35.19 17.25 -23.00
N PRO A 160 36.30 17.14 -23.77
CA PRO A 160 36.64 15.91 -24.46
C PRO A 160 37.02 14.79 -23.47
N TYR A 161 36.78 13.55 -23.87
CA TYR A 161 37.33 12.40 -23.17
C TYR A 161 38.81 12.20 -23.53
N PRO A 162 39.69 11.87 -22.56
CA PRO A 162 41.09 11.55 -22.84
C PRO A 162 41.27 10.42 -23.86
N TYR A 163 42.32 10.52 -24.69
CA TYR A 163 42.77 9.48 -25.63
C TYR A 163 43.43 8.32 -24.89
N THR A 164 42.61 7.56 -24.18
CA THR A 164 43.02 6.40 -23.37
C THR A 164 42.02 5.26 -23.57
N ASP A 165 42.51 4.02 -23.47
CA ASP A 165 41.66 2.83 -23.51
C ASP A 165 40.55 2.86 -22.46
N TYR A 166 40.74 3.60 -21.37
CA TYR A 166 39.73 3.73 -20.34
C TYR A 166 38.44 4.35 -20.90
N TYR A 167 38.52 5.38 -21.74
CA TYR A 167 37.35 6.05 -22.31
C TYR A 167 37.02 5.60 -23.74
N TYR A 168 37.73 4.62 -24.27
CA TYR A 168 37.51 4.11 -25.61
C TYR A 168 36.08 3.56 -25.76
N TRP A 169 35.46 3.87 -26.90
CA TRP A 169 34.36 3.12 -27.47
C TRP A 169 34.32 3.36 -28.98
N HIS A 170 33.93 2.35 -29.74
CA HIS A 170 33.61 2.45 -31.16
C HIS A 170 32.59 1.37 -31.52
N TRP A 171 31.36 1.75 -31.83
CA TRP A 171 30.30 0.81 -32.19
C TRP A 171 30.64 0.06 -33.47
N ASP A 172 30.51 -1.27 -33.44
CA ASP A 172 30.72 -2.14 -34.61
C ASP A 172 29.72 -1.85 -35.76
N SER A 173 28.51 -1.39 -35.41
CA SER A 173 27.43 -1.10 -36.36
C SER A 173 26.41 -0.12 -35.78
N PRO A 174 25.68 0.63 -36.65
CA PRO A 174 24.57 1.47 -36.22
C PRO A 174 23.43 0.69 -35.55
N ASP A 175 23.22 -0.57 -35.94
CA ASP A 175 22.20 -1.44 -35.37
C ASP A 175 22.55 -1.86 -33.94
N SER A 176 23.82 -2.16 -33.65
CA SER A 176 24.26 -2.41 -32.27
C SER A 176 24.03 -1.20 -31.36
N ARG A 177 24.36 0.01 -31.82
CA ARG A 177 24.07 1.23 -31.06
C ARG A 177 22.56 1.42 -30.83
N LYS A 178 21.72 1.04 -31.80
CA LYS A 178 20.27 1.08 -31.68
C LYS A 178 19.74 0.08 -30.64
N GLU A 179 20.27 -1.15 -30.61
CA GLU A 179 19.88 -2.14 -29.60
C GLU A 179 20.35 -1.73 -28.21
N PHE A 180 21.59 -1.23 -28.07
CA PHE A 180 22.07 -0.63 -26.82
C PHE A 180 21.13 0.46 -26.29
N ARG A 181 20.72 1.40 -27.17
CA ARG A 181 19.76 2.47 -26.82
C ARG A 181 18.44 1.90 -26.31
N LYS A 182 17.94 0.84 -26.93
CA LYS A 182 16.69 0.19 -26.54
C LYS A 182 16.79 -0.47 -25.17
N ILE A 183 17.86 -1.23 -24.90
CA ILE A 183 18.09 -1.86 -23.59
C ILE A 183 18.24 -0.78 -22.51
N ARG A 184 19.05 0.26 -22.77
CA ARG A 184 19.23 1.40 -21.86
C ARG A 184 17.92 2.13 -21.60
N TYR A 185 17.12 2.42 -22.63
CA TYR A 185 15.80 3.03 -22.50
C TYR A 185 14.90 2.22 -21.57
N ASN A 186 14.87 0.89 -21.75
CA ASN A 186 14.07 -0.01 -20.91
C ASN A 186 14.56 -0.01 -19.45
N SER A 187 15.87 0.00 -19.21
CA SER A 187 16.45 0.14 -17.87
C SER A 187 15.99 1.44 -17.19
N LYS A 188 16.10 2.57 -17.89
CA LYS A 188 15.64 3.88 -17.38
C LYS A 188 14.14 3.91 -17.15
N ALA A 189 13.36 3.25 -18.00
CA ALA A 189 11.92 3.13 -17.82
C ALA A 189 11.57 2.32 -16.56
N ALA A 190 12.28 1.22 -16.29
CA ALA A 190 12.08 0.42 -15.10
C ALA A 190 12.40 1.21 -13.81
N PHE A 191 13.53 1.92 -13.76
CA PHE A 191 13.84 2.78 -12.61
C PHE A 191 12.81 3.90 -12.41
N ARG A 192 12.32 4.51 -13.49
CA ARG A 192 11.24 5.51 -13.40
C ARG A 192 9.95 4.91 -12.84
N ASN A 193 9.60 3.68 -13.24
CA ASN A 193 8.44 2.98 -12.71
C ASN A 193 8.62 2.62 -11.22
N ALA A 194 9.83 2.26 -10.78
CA ALA A 194 10.14 2.11 -9.36
C ALA A 194 9.90 3.43 -8.61
N THR A 195 10.42 4.56 -9.09
CA THR A 195 10.16 5.87 -8.48
C THR A 195 8.67 6.22 -8.47
N PHE A 196 7.92 5.85 -9.52
CA PHE A 196 6.47 6.05 -9.55
C PHE A 196 5.76 5.27 -8.43
N MET A 197 6.20 4.05 -8.08
CA MET A 197 5.65 3.30 -6.96
C MET A 197 5.80 4.03 -5.62
N ILE A 198 6.88 4.79 -5.41
CA ILE A 198 7.04 5.64 -4.21
C ILE A 198 5.92 6.69 -4.15
N GLY A 199 5.59 7.31 -5.28
CA GLY A 199 4.46 8.25 -5.37
C GLY A 199 3.13 7.59 -5.03
N VAL A 200 2.90 6.36 -5.52
CA VAL A 200 1.71 5.58 -5.18
C VAL A 200 1.66 5.24 -3.69
N ALA A 201 2.79 4.90 -3.06
CA ALA A 201 2.87 4.64 -1.61
C ALA A 201 2.44 5.87 -0.79
N VAL A 202 2.86 7.07 -1.18
CA VAL A 202 2.45 8.32 -0.53
C VAL A 202 0.93 8.51 -0.63
N VAL A 203 0.34 8.30 -1.81
CA VAL A 203 -1.11 8.41 -2.00
C VAL A 203 -1.86 7.37 -1.16
N ASN A 204 -1.40 6.12 -1.14
CA ASN A 204 -1.99 5.05 -0.32
C ASN A 204 -2.00 5.42 1.17
N ARG A 205 -0.89 5.98 1.65
CA ARG A 205 -0.75 6.42 3.04
C ARG A 205 -1.70 7.56 3.38
N LEU A 206 -1.83 8.57 2.52
CA LEU A 206 -2.80 9.66 2.71
C LEU A 206 -4.24 9.14 2.74
N ALA A 207 -4.58 8.21 1.84
CA ALA A 207 -5.90 7.58 1.81
C ALA A 207 -6.20 6.81 3.10
N SER A 208 -5.25 6.05 3.63
CA SER A 208 -5.42 5.33 4.92
C SER A 208 -5.57 6.29 6.10
N VAL A 209 -4.81 7.39 6.14
CA VAL A 209 -4.98 8.39 7.21
C VAL A 209 -6.39 8.98 7.20
N VAL A 210 -6.89 9.35 6.02
CA VAL A 210 -8.24 9.90 5.87
C VAL A 210 -9.30 8.85 6.25
N ASP A 211 -9.15 7.60 5.79
CA ASP A 211 -10.09 6.52 6.13
C ASP A 211 -10.12 6.23 7.63
N ALA A 212 -8.96 6.08 8.28
CA ALA A 212 -8.86 5.85 9.72
C ALA A 212 -9.49 6.99 10.54
N VAL A 213 -9.24 8.26 10.17
CA VAL A 213 -9.86 9.40 10.83
C VAL A 213 -11.39 9.39 10.62
N TRP A 214 -11.87 9.10 9.41
CA TRP A 214 -13.30 9.05 9.13
C TRP A 214 -13.99 7.89 9.87
N LEU A 215 -13.40 6.70 9.84
CA LEU A 215 -13.86 5.51 10.55
C LEU A 215 -13.97 5.79 12.06
N SER A 216 -13.01 6.52 12.64
CA SER A 216 -13.08 6.89 14.06
C SER A 216 -14.29 7.79 14.38
N ARG A 217 -14.67 8.68 13.45
CA ARG A 217 -15.85 9.55 13.60
C ARG A 217 -17.15 8.76 13.46
N GLN A 218 -17.19 7.77 12.57
CA GLN A 218 -18.33 6.88 12.43
C GLN A 218 -18.53 6.01 13.67
N ILE A 219 -17.46 5.47 14.24
CA ILE A 219 -17.52 4.69 15.49
C ILE A 219 -18.01 5.57 16.65
N LYS A 220 -17.55 6.83 16.75
CA LYS A 220 -18.04 7.79 17.75
C LYS A 220 -19.50 8.20 17.54
N LYS A 221 -19.96 8.28 16.29
CA LYS A 221 -21.38 8.50 15.98
C LYS A 221 -22.22 7.25 16.23
N GLY A 222 -21.63 6.05 16.17
CA GLY A 222 -22.27 4.76 16.40
C GLY A 222 -22.67 4.48 17.86
N GLU A 223 -22.44 5.42 18.78
CA GLU A 223 -23.10 5.45 20.10
C GLU A 223 -24.58 5.94 19.99
N GLY A 224 -25.08 6.22 18.78
CA GLY A 224 -26.50 6.34 18.44
C GLY A 224 -26.74 6.47 16.91
N LEU A 225 -27.55 5.60 16.32
CA LEU A 225 -27.93 5.64 14.89
C LEU A 225 -28.79 6.88 14.59
N GLU A 226 -28.25 7.88 13.89
CA GLU A 226 -29.03 9.01 13.35
C GLU A 226 -29.75 8.61 12.04
N PHE A 227 -31.07 8.68 12.02
CA PHE A 227 -31.90 8.57 10.82
C PHE A 227 -32.09 9.96 10.18
N TYR A 228 -32.18 9.99 8.84
CA TYR A 228 -32.52 11.21 8.10
C TYR A 228 -33.87 11.76 8.61
N GLY A 229 -33.89 12.98 9.17
CA GLY A 229 -35.06 13.56 9.85
C GLY A 229 -34.93 13.83 11.35
N GLY A 230 -33.71 13.79 11.91
CA GLY A 230 -33.43 14.23 13.29
C GLY A 230 -33.76 13.21 14.37
N TRP A 231 -34.00 11.95 14.00
CA TRP A 231 -34.23 10.85 14.95
C TRP A 231 -32.91 10.15 15.28
N ARG A 232 -32.63 9.92 16.56
CA ARG A 232 -31.49 9.17 17.08
C ARG A 232 -31.96 7.92 17.79
N LEU A 233 -31.36 6.77 17.46
CA LEU A 233 -31.56 5.51 18.14
C LEU A 233 -30.28 5.13 18.88
N ASP A 234 -30.29 5.33 20.20
CA ASP A 234 -29.23 4.92 21.09
C ASP A 234 -29.52 3.49 21.56
N TYR A 235 -28.52 2.62 21.51
CA TYR A 235 -28.63 1.24 21.98
C TYR A 235 -27.49 0.95 22.93
N ASN A 236 -27.82 0.45 24.11
CA ASN A 236 -26.86 -0.06 25.07
C ASN A 236 -27.26 -1.48 25.44
N ALA A 237 -26.40 -2.45 25.15
CA ALA A 237 -26.61 -3.81 25.60
C ALA A 237 -25.35 -4.39 26.20
N ASN A 238 -25.54 -5.04 27.34
CA ASN A 238 -24.49 -5.73 28.06
C ASN A 238 -24.89 -7.20 28.25
N PRO A 239 -24.88 -8.00 27.17
CA PRO A 239 -25.42 -9.36 27.17
C PRO A 239 -24.58 -10.36 27.97
N PHE A 240 -23.43 -9.93 28.52
CA PHE A 240 -22.50 -10.75 29.29
C PHE A 240 -22.31 -10.24 30.74
N ALA A 241 -23.12 -9.28 31.19
CA ALA A 241 -23.16 -8.89 32.60
C ALA A 241 -23.92 -9.95 33.42
N ASN A 242 -23.67 -10.00 34.74
CA ASN A 242 -24.36 -10.90 35.67
C ASN A 242 -25.90 -10.74 35.60
N ASN A 243 -26.37 -9.58 35.16
CA ASN A 243 -27.76 -9.35 34.76
C ASN A 243 -27.78 -8.76 33.34
N PRO A 244 -28.15 -9.54 32.31
CA PRO A 244 -28.13 -9.05 30.94
C PRO A 244 -29.20 -7.98 30.75
N ASP A 245 -28.77 -6.77 30.40
CA ASP A 245 -29.65 -5.63 30.10
C ASP A 245 -29.43 -5.18 28.65
N ALA A 246 -30.53 -4.75 28.04
CA ALA A 246 -30.56 -4.14 26.73
C ALA A 246 -31.57 -2.98 26.77
N SER A 247 -31.05 -1.76 26.67
CA SER A 247 -31.86 -0.55 26.56
C SER A 247 -31.78 0.02 25.15
N LEU A 248 -32.96 0.40 24.64
CA LEU A 248 -33.14 1.08 23.36
C LEU A 248 -33.77 2.43 23.65
N LYS A 249 -33.13 3.51 23.24
CA LYS A 249 -33.64 4.87 23.39
C LYS A 249 -33.79 5.52 22.04
N LEU A 250 -35.00 5.92 21.71
CA LEU A 250 -35.29 6.71 20.53
C LEU A 250 -35.52 8.17 20.95
N SER A 251 -34.76 9.09 20.37
CA SER A 251 -34.90 10.52 20.63
C SER A 251 -35.02 11.30 19.32
N LYS A 252 -35.68 12.47 19.36
CA LYS A 252 -35.83 13.35 18.20
C LYS A 252 -35.29 14.74 18.54
N SER A 253 -34.32 15.23 17.77
CA SER A 253 -33.87 16.62 17.92
C SER A 253 -34.79 17.54 17.13
N PHE A 254 -35.44 18.48 17.82
CA PHE A 254 -36.11 19.60 17.20
C PHE A 254 -35.10 20.75 17.14
N ASN A 255 -34.71 21.16 15.93
CA ASN A 255 -34.10 22.45 15.66
C ASN A 255 -35.19 23.43 15.26
#